data_AF-A0A841BH56-F1
#
_entry.id   AF-A0A841BH56-F1
#
_cell.length_a   1.000
_cell.length_b   1.000
_cell.length_c   1.000
_cell.angle_alpha   90.00
_cell.angle_beta   90.00
_cell.angle_gamma   90.00
#
_symmetry.space_group_name_H-M   'P 1'
#
loop_
_entity.id
_entity.type
_entity.pdbx_description
1 polymer ?
#
loop_
_entity_poly.entity_id
_entity_poly.type
_entity_poly.pdbx_seq_one_letter_code
_entity_poly.pdbx_strand_id
1 'polypeptide(L)'
;MDEPKESARRTVLRRVVLVAFACVAAVIVLLVGMAVLSAVGVSSDPHGYGMFAGILFVAVLTPVALALWLLYRSLRRGDRT
;
A
#
# COMPACT_ATOMS: atom_id res chain seq x y z
N MET A 1 13.27 -31.63 -18.60
CA MET A 1 11.95 -31.75 -17.91
C MET A 1 12.08 -30.93 -16.65
N ASP A 2 11.97 -29.61 -16.82
CA ASP A 2 12.49 -28.56 -15.90
C ASP A 2 11.37 -27.76 -15.22
N GLU A 3 10.19 -28.36 -15.14
CA GLU A 3 8.90 -27.74 -14.82
C GLU A 3 8.74 -27.09 -13.42
N PRO A 4 9.37 -27.54 -12.31
CA PRO A 4 9.04 -26.97 -10.99
C PRO A 4 9.71 -25.62 -10.70
N LYS A 5 10.92 -25.39 -11.23
CA LYS A 5 11.72 -24.16 -10.95
C LYS A 5 11.16 -22.93 -11.66
N GLU A 6 10.66 -23.10 -12.88
CA GLU A 6 10.10 -22.01 -13.68
C GLU A 6 8.77 -21.52 -13.09
N SER A 7 7.93 -22.45 -12.62
CA SER A 7 6.65 -22.15 -11.98
C SER A 7 6.81 -21.41 -10.64
N ALA A 8 7.82 -21.80 -9.83
CA ALA A 8 8.20 -21.08 -8.62
C ALA A 8 8.68 -19.66 -8.93
N ARG A 9 9.52 -19.49 -9.97
CA ARG A 9 10.06 -18.17 -10.38
C ARG A 9 8.97 -17.22 -10.86
N ARG A 10 7.98 -17.73 -11.62
CA ARG A 10 6.79 -16.98 -12.02
C ARG A 10 5.95 -16.52 -10.83
N THR A 11 5.83 -17.36 -9.80
CA THR A 11 5.06 -17.04 -8.58
C THR A 11 5.74 -15.92 -7.79
N VAL A 12 7.06 -15.99 -7.62
CA VAL A 12 7.85 -14.93 -6.97
C VAL A 12 7.73 -13.62 -7.75
N LEU A 13 7.88 -13.67 -9.08
CA LEU A 13 7.76 -12.49 -9.92
C LEU A 13 6.37 -11.83 -9.80
N ARG A 14 5.29 -12.62 -9.83
CA ARG A 14 3.93 -12.10 -9.62
C ARG A 14 3.77 -11.40 -8.27
N ARG A 15 4.33 -11.96 -7.20
CA ARG A 15 4.28 -11.33 -5.86
C ARG A 15 5.04 -10.01 -5.83
N VAL A 16 6.24 -9.97 -6.40
CA VAL A 16 7.04 -8.73 -6.48
C VAL A 16 6.28 -7.64 -7.24
N VAL A 17 5.68 -7.98 -8.38
CA VAL A 17 4.88 -7.04 -9.18
C VAL A 17 3.67 -6.53 -8.41
N LEU A 18 2.94 -7.41 -7.71
CA LEU A 18 1.79 -7.00 -6.89
C LEU A 18 2.20 -6.08 -5.73
N VAL A 19 3.34 -6.33 -5.10
CA VAL A 19 3.88 -5.48 -4.03
C VAL A 19 4.30 -4.12 -4.58
N ALA A 20 5.02 -4.09 -5.70
CA ALA A 20 5.43 -2.86 -6.35
C ALA A 20 4.20 -2.03 -6.76
N PHE A 21 3.20 -2.67 -7.35
CA PHE A 21 1.93 -2.04 -7.72
C PHE A 21 1.20 -1.47 -6.49
N ALA A 22 1.10 -2.24 -5.41
CA ALA A 22 0.48 -1.76 -4.17
C ALA A 22 1.24 -0.58 -3.56
N CYS A 23 2.58 -0.59 -3.62
CA CYS A 23 3.42 0.51 -3.15
C CYS A 23 3.20 1.78 -3.98
N VAL A 24 3.19 1.67 -5.30
CA VAL A 24 2.93 2.80 -6.21
C VAL A 24 1.52 3.35 -5.98
N ALA A 25 0.51 2.49 -5.87
CA ALA A 25 -0.85 2.91 -5.57
C ALA A 25 -0.95 3.67 -4.24
N ALA A 26 -0.25 3.21 -3.19
CA ALA A 26 -0.19 3.89 -1.91
C ALA A 26 0.44 5.29 -2.00
N VAL A 27 1.54 5.42 -2.75
CA VAL A 27 2.21 6.71 -2.99
C VAL A 27 1.29 7.67 -3.74
N ILE A 28 0.62 7.20 -4.79
CA ILE A 28 -0.34 8.02 -5.56
C ILE A 28 -1.46 8.51 -4.65
N VAL A 29 -2.06 7.61 -3.86
CA VAL A 29 -3.15 7.98 -2.95
C VAL A 29 -2.69 8.98 -1.90
N LEU A 30 -1.49 8.83 -1.35
CA LEU A 30 -0.91 9.77 -0.40
C LEU A 30 -0.70 11.16 -1.03
N LEU A 31 -0.12 11.21 -2.23
CA LEU A 31 0.13 12.47 -2.95
C LEU A 31 -1.17 13.18 -3.34
N VAL A 32 -2.16 12.43 -3.83
CA VAL A 32 -3.49 12.96 -4.14
C VAL A 32 -4.17 13.46 -2.86
N GLY A 33 -4.10 12.70 -1.77
CA GLY A 33 -4.63 13.10 -0.48
C GLY A 33 -4.00 14.40 0.03
N MET A 34 -2.69 14.55 -0.08
CA MET A 34 -1.99 15.79 0.26
C MET A 34 -2.38 16.96 -0.64
N ALA A 35 -2.52 16.74 -1.95
CA ALA A 35 -2.91 17.80 -2.89
C ALA A 35 -4.34 18.28 -2.62
N VAL A 36 -5.28 17.35 -2.41
CA VAL A 36 -6.66 17.67 -2.03
C VAL A 36 -6.69 18.36 -0.67
N LEU A 37 -5.92 17.89 0.33
CA LEU A 37 -5.84 18.51 1.65
C LEU A 37 -5.24 19.92 1.59
N SER A 38 -4.25 20.15 0.75
CA SER A 38 -3.66 21.47 0.54
C SER A 38 -4.66 22.42 -0.13
N ALA A 39 -5.39 21.96 -1.14
CA ALA A 39 -6.41 22.75 -1.80
C ALA A 39 -7.58 23.09 -0.85
N VAL A 40 -8.06 22.10 -0.08
CA VAL A 40 -9.19 22.25 0.85
C VAL A 40 -8.79 23.04 2.11
N GLY A 41 -7.59 22.80 2.64
CA GLY A 41 -7.08 23.48 3.84
C GLY A 41 -6.71 24.95 3.60
N VAL A 42 -6.28 25.29 2.37
CA VAL A 42 -6.10 26.70 1.98
C VAL A 42 -7.45 27.40 1.78
N SER A 43 -8.51 26.67 1.42
CA SER A 43 -9.85 27.25 1.18
C SER A 43 -10.81 27.24 2.38
N SER A 44 -10.53 26.51 3.46
CA SER A 44 -11.52 26.21 4.51
C SER A 44 -10.96 26.33 5.94
N ASP A 45 -10.98 27.55 6.48
CA ASP A 45 -11.87 27.98 7.59
C ASP A 45 -12.02 27.05 8.86
N PRO A 46 -12.21 27.56 10.10
CA PRO A 46 -11.89 26.91 11.39
C PRO A 46 -12.79 25.73 11.85
N HIS A 47 -13.47 25.04 10.94
CA HIS A 47 -14.59 24.12 11.20
C HIS A 47 -14.23 22.63 11.44
N GLY A 48 -12.96 22.25 11.53
CA GLY A 48 -12.57 20.89 11.99
C GLY A 48 -12.26 19.85 10.90
N TYR A 49 -11.97 20.27 9.67
CA TYR A 49 -11.55 19.38 8.56
C TYR A 49 -10.29 18.53 8.85
N GLY A 50 -9.52 18.87 9.90
CA GLY A 50 -8.40 18.05 10.37
C GLY A 50 -8.80 16.64 10.82
N MET A 51 -10.02 16.44 11.33
CA MET A 51 -10.49 15.12 11.76
C MET A 51 -10.80 14.22 10.56
N PHE A 52 -11.37 14.78 9.49
CA PHE A 52 -11.59 14.09 8.22
C PHE A 52 -10.27 13.71 7.55
N ALA A 53 -9.26 14.58 7.62
CA ALA A 53 -7.91 14.29 7.12
C ALA A 53 -7.29 13.09 7.85
N GLY A 54 -7.42 13.02 9.18
CA GLY A 54 -6.94 11.90 9.98
C GLY A 54 -7.63 10.58 9.62
N ILE A 55 -8.95 10.60 9.41
CA ILE A 55 -9.71 9.40 9.03
C ILE A 55 -9.30 8.91 7.64
N LEU A 56 -9.18 9.80 6.66
CA LEU A 56 -8.74 9.45 5.31
C LEU A 56 -7.30 8.91 5.32
N PHE A 57 -6.41 9.54 6.08
CA PHE A 57 -5.05 9.06 6.23
C PHE A 57 -5.00 7.64 6.81
N VAL A 58 -5.72 7.38 7.91
CA VAL A 58 -5.79 6.05 8.53
C VAL A 58 -6.46 5.03 7.60
N ALA A 59 -7.53 5.43 6.89
CA ALA A 59 -8.22 4.56 5.94
C ALA A 59 -7.33 4.13 4.78
N VAL A 60 -6.35 4.95 4.38
CA VAL A 60 -5.32 4.62 3.38
C VAL A 60 -4.17 3.83 4.00
N LEU A 61 -3.69 4.22 5.18
CA LEU A 61 -2.54 3.59 5.83
C LEU A 61 -2.84 2.15 6.27
N THR A 62 -4.07 1.87 6.68
CA THR A 62 -4.52 0.55 7.16
C THR A 62 -4.37 -0.56 6.11
N PRO A 63 -4.92 -0.44 4.89
CA PRO A 63 -4.74 -1.47 3.85
C PRO A 63 -3.27 -1.58 3.40
N VAL A 64 -2.51 -0.49 3.41
CA VAL A 64 -1.06 -0.51 3.11
C VAL A 64 -0.30 -1.32 4.15
N ALA A 65 -0.55 -1.06 5.44
CA ALA A 65 0.03 -1.81 6.54
C ALA A 65 -0.36 -3.28 6.49
N LEU A 66 -1.62 -3.60 6.16
CA LEU A 66 -2.10 -4.96 6.01
C LEU A 66 -1.40 -5.69 4.85
N ALA A 67 -1.21 -5.01 3.71
CA ALA A 67 -0.49 -5.56 2.56
C ALA A 67 0.98 -5.87 2.89
N LEU A 68 1.67 -4.93 3.56
CA LEU A 68 3.04 -5.13 4.04
C LEU A 68 3.13 -6.25 5.07
N TRP A 69 2.15 -6.36 5.96
CA TRP A 69 2.10 -7.43 6.95
C TRP A 69 1.91 -8.81 6.31
N LEU A 70 1.03 -8.93 5.32
CA LEU A 70 0.83 -10.17 4.56
C LEU A 70 2.08 -10.54 3.75
N LEU A 71 2.78 -9.55 3.17
CA LEU A 71 4.06 -9.75 2.51
C LEU A 71 5.12 -10.29 3.48
N TYR A 72 5.31 -9.62 4.62
CA TYR A 72 6.23 -10.05 5.66
C TYR A 72 5.93 -11.49 6.12
N ARG A 73 4.65 -11.79 6.36
CA ARG A 73 4.20 -13.12 6.75
C ARG A 73 4.50 -14.17 5.68
N SER A 74 4.34 -13.82 4.41
CA SER A 74 4.64 -14.74 3.30
C SER A 74 6.13 -15.01 3.18
N LEU A 75 6.97 -13.98 3.30
CA LEU A 75 8.43 -14.13 3.28
C LEU A 75 8.91 -14.98 4.45
N ARG A 76 8.41 -14.70 5.65
CA ARG A 76 8.75 -15.46 6.86
C ARG A 76 8.31 -16.92 6.83
N ARG A 77 7.27 -17.25 6.07
CA ARG A 77 6.82 -18.64 5.88
C ARG A 77 7.64 -19.40 4.83
N GLY A 78 8.15 -18.71 3.81
CA GLY A 78 9.05 -19.30 2.82
C GLY A 78 10.44 -19.63 3.40
N ASP A 79 10.80 -19.01 4.51
CA ASP A 79 12.08 -19.18 5.21
C ASP A 79 12.10 -20.36 6.22
N ARG A 80 11.00 -21.13 6.32
CA ARG A 80 10.84 -22.25 7.26
C ARG A 80 10.68 -23.63 6.61
N THR A 81 10.90 -23.72 5.30
CA THR A 81 10.86 -24.96 4.50
C THR A 81 12.12 -25.06 3.70
#